data_AF-A0A7R9MQI6-F1
#
_entry.id   AF-A0A7R9MQI6-F1
#
_cell.length_a   1.000
_cell.length_b   1.000
_cell.length_c   1.000
_cell.angle_alpha   90.00
_cell.angle_beta   90.00
_cell.angle_gamma   90.00
#
_symmetry.space_group_name_H-M   'P 1'
#
loop_
_entity.id
_entity.type
_entity.pdbx_description
1 polymer ?
#
loop_
_entity_poly.entity_id
_entity_poly.type
_entity_poly.pdbx_seq_one_letter_code
_entity_poly.pdbx_strand_id
1 'polypeptide(L)'
;MGGNVLVPCYSSGVIYDLFECLALHLEQSGHVSVPMYFVSPVAEHSLAYSNILAEWLTSNKQSRVYIPEEPFPHAALVRGGRLKHFSSISIDSFNTEFKTPCIVFTGHPSLRFGDVVHLIELWGTSPNNLIVFTEPDFPYMEALAPYQPLAMRVVYCPIDTSLNFSQANKLLRDLKPKNLIIPQSYTTPPPLLKHRTDLVIDCESTVFSYKRNNVIKLPIKRCFERIDIESDLASHLNPVEVRSGVSIATVTGSLLAKDNKFKLQKLTKS
;
A
#
# COMPACT_ATOMS: atom_id res chain seq x y z
N MET A 1 -15.42 7.54 34.89
CA MET A 1 -14.98 6.16 34.53
C MET A 1 -14.47 6.22 33.10
N GLY A 2 -13.32 5.59 32.80
CA GLY A 2 -12.78 5.57 31.43
C GLY A 2 -13.64 4.72 30.50
N GLY A 3 -13.67 5.06 29.21
CA GLY A 3 -14.35 4.27 28.18
C GLY A 3 -13.38 3.48 27.30
N ASN A 4 -13.94 2.64 26.44
CA ASN A 4 -13.19 1.81 25.51
C ASN A 4 -13.02 2.50 24.16
N VAL A 5 -11.92 2.21 23.48
CA VAL A 5 -11.62 2.70 22.14
C VAL A 5 -11.70 1.54 21.16
N LEU A 6 -12.50 1.69 20.11
CA LEU A 6 -12.62 0.76 19.00
C LEU A 6 -11.94 1.36 17.77
N VAL A 7 -11.04 0.60 17.15
CA VAL A 7 -10.34 0.99 15.93
C VAL A 7 -10.65 -0.04 14.84
N PRO A 8 -11.65 0.22 13.97
CA PRO A 8 -11.94 -0.62 12.82
C PRO A 8 -10.79 -0.55 11.82
N CYS A 9 -10.06 -1.64 11.64
CA CYS A 9 -8.83 -1.64 10.85
C CYS A 9 -8.67 -2.92 10.03
N TYR A 10 -7.79 -2.87 9.03
CA TYR A 10 -7.32 -4.09 8.38
C TYR A 10 -6.48 -4.94 9.33
N SER A 11 -6.30 -6.22 9.01
CA SER A 11 -5.49 -7.15 9.83
C SER A 11 -3.98 -6.97 9.67
N SER A 12 -3.52 -6.14 8.75
CA SER A 12 -2.10 -5.88 8.51
C SER A 12 -1.90 -4.51 7.86
N GLY A 13 -0.66 -4.00 7.88
CA GLY A 13 -0.31 -2.71 7.26
C GLY A 13 -0.06 -1.62 8.29
N VAL A 14 -0.70 -0.46 8.11
CA VAL A 14 -0.49 0.76 8.92
C VAL A 14 -0.74 0.53 10.42
N ILE A 15 -1.54 -0.47 10.78
CA ILE A 15 -1.79 -0.86 12.17
C ILE A 15 -0.52 -1.19 12.96
N TYR A 16 0.55 -1.66 12.29
CA TYR A 16 1.82 -1.98 12.93
C TYR A 16 2.45 -0.72 13.50
N ASP A 17 2.54 0.34 12.69
CA ASP A 17 3.06 1.63 13.17
C ASP A 17 2.14 2.23 14.24
N LEU A 18 0.82 2.03 14.15
CA LEU A 18 -0.12 2.45 15.20
C LEU A 18 0.13 1.75 16.53
N PHE A 19 0.39 0.44 16.57
CA PHE A 19 0.73 -0.25 17.81
C PHE A 19 1.97 0.34 18.45
N GLU A 20 3.01 0.61 17.66
CA GLU A 20 4.28 1.20 18.12
C GLU A 20 4.06 2.63 18.65
N CYS A 21 3.44 3.51 17.86
CA CYS A 21 3.20 4.89 18.23
C CYS A 21 2.28 5.02 19.46
N LEU A 22 1.20 4.25 19.52
CA LEU A 22 0.27 4.28 20.65
C LEU A 22 0.87 3.67 21.91
N ALA A 23 1.66 2.60 21.78
CA ALA A 23 2.33 2.01 22.93
C ALA A 23 3.26 3.01 23.61
N LEU A 24 4.06 3.75 22.82
CA LEU A 24 4.96 4.79 23.30
C LEU A 24 4.19 5.97 23.88
N HIS A 25 3.12 6.42 23.22
CA HIS A 25 2.33 7.55 23.68
C HIS A 25 1.60 7.25 25.01
N LEU A 26 1.04 6.04 25.15
CA LEU A 26 0.41 5.59 26.41
C LEU A 26 1.42 5.55 27.55
N GLU A 27 2.67 5.17 27.27
CA GLU A 27 3.72 5.15 28.27
C GLU A 27 4.11 6.56 28.74
N GLN A 28 4.33 7.47 27.79
CA GLN A 28 4.64 8.88 28.08
C GLN A 28 3.50 9.59 28.82
N SER A 29 2.25 9.17 28.58
CA SER A 29 1.05 9.74 29.20
C SER A 29 0.67 9.09 30.54
N GLY A 30 1.45 8.12 31.03
CA GLY A 30 1.17 7.43 32.30
C GLY A 30 0.03 6.40 32.24
N HIS A 31 -0.36 5.95 31.05
CA HIS A 31 -1.44 4.98 30.80
C HIS A 31 -0.92 3.59 30.39
N VAL A 32 0.25 3.18 30.88
CA VAL A 32 0.89 1.88 30.57
C VAL A 32 -0.01 0.68 30.87
N SER A 33 -0.89 0.78 31.87
CA SER A 33 -1.79 -0.29 32.29
C SER A 33 -2.97 -0.54 31.34
N VAL A 34 -3.23 0.34 30.38
CA VAL A 34 -4.33 0.20 29.42
C VAL A 34 -3.93 -0.83 28.35
N PRO A 35 -4.61 -1.99 28.26
CA PRO A 35 -4.28 -3.01 27.29
C PRO A 35 -4.76 -2.63 25.89
N MET A 36 -3.97 -3.04 24.89
CA MET A 36 -4.37 -3.06 23.50
C MET A 36 -4.70 -4.49 23.08
N TYR A 37 -5.82 -4.68 22.42
CA TYR A 37 -6.26 -5.96 21.89
C TYR A 37 -6.27 -5.91 20.37
N PHE A 38 -5.71 -6.93 19.72
CA PHE A 38 -5.77 -7.10 18.28
C PHE A 38 -6.57 -8.36 17.95
N VAL A 39 -7.81 -8.17 17.50
CA VAL A 39 -8.77 -9.24 17.27
C VAL A 39 -8.97 -9.47 15.78
N SER A 40 -8.43 -10.58 15.28
CA SER A 40 -8.56 -11.03 13.90
C SER A 40 -8.17 -12.51 13.79
N PRO A 41 -8.83 -13.31 12.93
CA PRO A 41 -8.48 -14.72 12.73
C PRO A 41 -7.03 -14.95 12.32
N VAL A 42 -6.39 -13.93 11.73
CA VAL A 42 -5.00 -13.98 11.28
C VAL A 42 -4.05 -13.14 12.14
N ALA A 43 -4.49 -12.65 13.30
CA ALA A 43 -3.73 -11.69 14.11
C ALA A 43 -2.32 -12.20 14.50
N GLU A 44 -2.23 -13.43 14.99
CA GLU A 44 -0.98 -14.08 15.38
C GLU A 44 0.00 -14.19 14.19
N HIS A 45 -0.50 -14.74 13.09
CA HIS A 45 0.29 -14.92 11.85
C HIS A 45 0.74 -13.58 11.28
N SER A 46 -0.12 -12.56 11.34
CA SER A 46 0.18 -11.22 10.85
C SER A 46 1.36 -10.59 11.61
N LEU A 47 1.34 -10.69 12.94
CA LEU A 47 2.44 -10.23 13.78
C LEU A 47 3.72 -11.04 13.53
N ALA A 48 3.62 -12.36 13.40
CA ALA A 48 4.77 -13.21 13.07
C ALA A 48 5.40 -12.81 11.73
N TYR A 49 4.60 -12.58 10.68
CA TYR A 49 5.10 -12.16 9.37
C TYR A 49 5.77 -10.80 9.36
N SER A 50 5.33 -9.85 10.21
CA SER A 50 6.03 -8.57 10.36
C SER A 50 7.48 -8.71 10.83
N ASN A 51 7.80 -9.78 11.57
CA ASN A 51 9.16 -10.05 12.03
C ASN A 51 10.00 -10.80 11.00
N ILE A 52 9.38 -11.58 10.12
CA ILE A 52 10.09 -12.41 9.13
C ILE A 52 10.46 -11.59 7.88
N LEU A 53 9.57 -10.71 7.41
CA LEU A 53 9.73 -9.96 6.16
C LEU A 53 10.51 -8.65 6.34
N ALA A 54 11.58 -8.71 7.13
CA ALA A 54 12.34 -7.53 7.53
C ALA A 54 13.14 -6.90 6.37
N GLU A 55 13.41 -7.65 5.30
CA GLU A 55 14.13 -7.18 4.11
C GLU A 55 13.37 -6.08 3.33
N TRP A 56 12.05 -5.95 3.56
CA TRP A 56 11.22 -4.91 2.93
C TRP A 56 11.10 -3.63 3.77
N LEU A 57 11.79 -3.55 4.91
CA LEU A 57 11.71 -2.41 5.84
C LEU A 57 12.75 -1.34 5.52
N THR A 58 12.65 -0.20 6.21
CA THR A 58 13.69 0.84 6.19
C THR A 58 15.03 0.30 6.68
N SER A 59 16.14 0.89 6.23
CA SER A 59 17.49 0.46 6.63
C SER A 59 17.71 0.40 8.15
N ASN A 60 17.06 1.29 8.92
CA ASN A 60 17.13 1.28 10.38
C ASN A 60 16.41 0.08 11.03
N LYS A 61 15.30 -0.38 10.45
CA LYS A 61 14.58 -1.58 10.93
C LYS A 61 15.26 -2.85 10.41
N GLN A 62 15.76 -2.83 9.16
CA GLN A 62 16.59 -3.91 8.59
C GLN A 62 17.85 -4.16 9.43
N SER A 63 18.52 -3.12 9.91
CA SER A 63 19.77 -3.27 10.65
C SER A 63 19.63 -4.06 11.94
N ARG A 64 18.43 -4.07 12.55
CA ARG A 64 18.14 -4.81 13.79
C ARG A 64 18.20 -6.33 13.60
N VAL A 65 17.90 -6.80 12.40
CA VAL A 65 17.98 -8.23 12.05
C VAL A 65 19.42 -8.75 12.14
N TYR A 66 20.41 -7.89 11.87
CA TYR A 66 21.83 -8.27 11.99
C TYR A 66 22.31 -8.38 13.44
N ILE A 67 21.59 -7.77 14.39
CA ILE A 67 21.92 -7.77 15.82
C ILE A 67 20.84 -8.48 16.64
N PRO A 68 20.59 -9.78 16.40
CA PRO A 68 19.41 -10.58 16.83
C PRO A 68 18.22 -9.85 17.49
N GLU A 69 17.78 -8.74 16.92
CA GLU A 69 16.77 -7.84 17.47
C GLU A 69 15.57 -7.78 16.53
N GLU A 70 14.39 -7.71 17.12
CA GLU A 70 13.13 -7.66 16.36
C GLU A 70 13.00 -6.28 15.68
N PRO A 71 12.65 -6.24 14.37
CA PRO A 71 12.54 -4.98 13.63
C PRO A 71 11.39 -4.09 14.12
N PHE A 72 10.37 -4.70 14.73
CA PHE A 72 9.23 -4.04 15.34
C PHE A 72 9.13 -4.37 16.83
N PRO A 73 8.60 -3.46 17.67
CA PRO A 73 8.44 -3.71 19.11
C PRO A 73 7.25 -4.63 19.43
N HIS A 74 6.51 -5.12 18.43
CA HIS A 74 5.25 -5.83 18.64
C HIS A 74 5.41 -7.08 19.49
N ALA A 75 6.43 -7.89 19.22
CA ALA A 75 6.67 -9.11 19.99
C ALA A 75 7.08 -8.80 21.44
N ALA A 76 7.82 -7.72 21.70
CA ALA A 76 8.04 -7.23 23.05
C ALA A 76 6.75 -6.77 23.74
N LEU A 77 5.85 -6.06 23.02
CA LEU A 77 4.55 -5.65 23.53
C LEU A 77 3.65 -6.86 23.85
N VAL A 78 3.72 -7.92 23.05
CA VAL A 78 2.99 -9.18 23.29
C VAL A 78 3.56 -9.90 24.51
N ARG A 79 4.88 -10.10 24.59
CA ARG A 79 5.53 -10.71 25.77
C ARG A 79 5.25 -9.94 27.05
N GLY A 80 5.21 -8.61 26.97
CA GLY A 80 4.87 -7.73 28.09
C GLY A 80 3.37 -7.64 28.42
N GLY A 81 2.50 -8.33 27.68
CA GLY A 81 1.05 -8.31 27.88
C GLY A 81 0.36 -6.98 27.59
N ARG A 82 1.08 -6.02 26.98
CA ARG A 82 0.60 -4.69 26.57
C ARG A 82 -0.27 -4.77 25.31
N LEU A 83 0.11 -5.65 24.38
CA LEU A 83 -0.63 -5.98 23.18
C LEU A 83 -1.03 -7.45 23.26
N LYS A 84 -2.32 -7.76 23.19
CA LYS A 84 -2.82 -9.14 23.21
C LYS A 84 -3.56 -9.43 21.93
N HIS A 85 -3.25 -10.54 21.27
CA HIS A 85 -3.91 -10.91 20.03
C HIS A 85 -4.85 -12.10 20.23
N PHE A 86 -5.98 -12.07 19.52
CA PHE A 86 -7.03 -13.07 19.63
C PHE A 86 -7.62 -13.33 18.25
N SER A 87 -8.01 -14.59 17.99
CA SER A 87 -8.59 -14.97 16.70
C SER A 87 -10.02 -14.45 16.53
N SER A 88 -10.77 -14.35 17.62
CA SER A 88 -12.11 -13.77 17.66
C SER A 88 -12.46 -13.30 19.08
N ILE A 89 -13.50 -12.48 19.23
CA ILE A 89 -14.12 -12.15 20.53
C ILE A 89 -14.86 -13.33 21.17
N SER A 90 -15.24 -14.35 20.39
CA SER A 90 -16.05 -15.47 20.89
C SER A 90 -15.26 -16.49 21.69
N ILE A 91 -13.93 -16.38 21.74
CA ILE A 91 -13.07 -17.34 22.42
C ILE A 91 -13.02 -17.04 23.93
N ASP A 92 -12.99 -18.08 24.74
CA ASP A 92 -13.02 -17.96 26.21
C ASP A 92 -11.82 -17.18 26.78
N SER A 93 -10.66 -17.29 26.13
CA SER A 93 -9.45 -16.56 26.54
C SER A 93 -9.61 -15.06 26.43
N PHE A 94 -10.32 -14.56 25.40
CA PHE A 94 -10.62 -13.14 25.28
C PHE A 94 -11.46 -12.66 26.46
N ASN A 95 -12.56 -13.36 26.77
CA ASN A 95 -13.46 -12.99 27.86
C ASN A 95 -12.78 -13.02 29.24
N THR A 96 -11.86 -13.97 29.46
CA THR A 96 -11.12 -14.09 30.72
C THR A 96 -10.11 -12.95 30.91
N GLU A 97 -9.48 -12.51 29.83
CA GLU A 97 -8.42 -11.50 29.87
C GLU A 97 -8.89 -10.08 29.54
N PHE A 98 -10.16 -9.92 29.15
CA PHE A 98 -10.76 -8.65 28.77
C PHE A 98 -10.83 -7.71 29.96
N LYS A 99 -10.22 -6.52 29.81
CA LYS A 99 -10.20 -5.46 30.81
C LYS A 99 -10.64 -4.15 30.19
N THR A 100 -11.25 -3.29 30.99
CA THR A 100 -11.64 -1.93 30.60
C THR A 100 -11.03 -0.92 31.57
N PRO A 101 -10.63 0.30 31.13
CA PRO A 101 -10.65 0.77 29.75
C PRO A 101 -9.60 0.05 28.88
N CYS A 102 -9.88 -0.10 27.58
CA CYS A 102 -8.97 -0.73 26.63
C CYS A 102 -9.09 -0.13 25.23
N ILE A 103 -8.13 -0.49 24.37
CA ILE A 103 -8.14 -0.17 22.94
C ILE A 103 -8.25 -1.50 22.18
N VAL A 104 -9.27 -1.66 21.34
CA VAL A 104 -9.46 -2.84 20.51
C VAL A 104 -9.30 -2.47 19.04
N PHE A 105 -8.33 -3.10 18.39
CA PHE A 105 -8.13 -3.12 16.95
C PHE A 105 -8.80 -4.36 16.40
N THR A 106 -9.78 -4.18 15.53
CA THR A 106 -10.49 -5.32 14.95
C THR A 106 -11.03 -5.00 13.57
N GLY A 107 -11.12 -6.03 12.74
CA GLY A 107 -11.73 -5.92 11.43
C GLY A 107 -13.26 -5.92 11.49
N HIS A 108 -13.95 -5.31 10.53
CA HIS A 108 -13.44 -4.67 9.31
C HIS A 108 -13.82 -3.17 9.24
N PRO A 109 -13.01 -2.28 8.63
CA PRO A 109 -13.29 -0.84 8.53
C PRO A 109 -14.65 -0.47 7.90
N SER A 110 -15.19 -1.35 7.06
CA SER A 110 -16.53 -1.18 6.46
C SER A 110 -17.68 -1.31 7.46
N LEU A 111 -17.44 -1.86 8.65
CA LEU A 111 -18.45 -2.19 9.66
C LEU A 111 -19.60 -3.05 9.10
N ARG A 112 -19.29 -4.01 8.23
CA ARG A 112 -20.28 -4.95 7.69
C ARG A 112 -20.03 -6.40 8.09
N PHE A 113 -18.83 -6.70 8.55
CA PHE A 113 -18.41 -8.02 8.98
C PHE A 113 -17.21 -7.91 9.92
N GLY A 114 -16.85 -9.06 10.51
CA GLY A 114 -15.85 -9.13 11.56
C GLY A 114 -16.40 -8.76 12.93
N ASP A 115 -15.56 -8.90 13.94
CA ASP A 115 -15.98 -8.77 15.34
C ASP A 115 -16.27 -7.31 15.75
N VAL A 116 -15.88 -6.34 14.92
CA VAL A 116 -16.24 -4.94 15.08
C VAL A 116 -17.75 -4.73 15.19
N VAL A 117 -18.56 -5.53 14.47
CA VAL A 117 -20.02 -5.40 14.46
C VAL A 117 -20.59 -5.65 15.85
N HIS A 118 -20.19 -6.75 16.48
CA HIS A 118 -20.60 -7.12 17.83
C HIS A 118 -20.10 -6.12 18.88
N LEU A 119 -18.88 -5.60 18.73
CA LEU A 119 -18.34 -4.60 19.66
C LEU A 119 -19.08 -3.26 19.57
N ILE A 120 -19.53 -2.85 18.38
CA ILE A 120 -20.38 -1.66 18.24
C ILE A 120 -21.74 -1.88 18.91
N GLU A 121 -22.35 -3.05 18.77
CA GLU A 121 -23.60 -3.38 19.47
C GLU A 121 -23.43 -3.29 20.99
N LEU A 122 -22.31 -3.78 21.53
CA LEU A 122 -22.02 -3.76 22.96
C LEU A 122 -21.68 -2.37 23.49
N TRP A 123 -20.94 -1.56 22.72
CA TRP A 123 -20.35 -0.31 23.19
C TRP A 123 -21.07 0.94 22.69
N GLY A 124 -21.95 0.83 21.70
CA GLY A 124 -22.56 1.93 20.96
C GLY A 124 -23.47 2.84 21.78
N THR A 125 -24.02 2.32 22.88
CA THR A 125 -24.95 3.06 23.77
C THR A 125 -24.24 3.95 24.79
N SER A 126 -22.91 3.81 24.96
CA SER A 126 -22.15 4.55 25.96
C SER A 126 -21.36 5.72 25.33
N PRO A 127 -21.59 6.98 25.73
CA PRO A 127 -20.84 8.14 25.22
C PRO A 127 -19.40 8.22 25.73
N ASN A 128 -19.04 7.37 26.70
CA ASN A 128 -17.65 7.27 27.16
C ASN A 128 -16.77 6.51 26.17
N ASN A 129 -17.38 5.67 25.33
CA ASN A 129 -16.65 4.90 24.32
C ASN A 129 -16.38 5.75 23.08
N LEU A 130 -15.36 5.35 22.33
CA LEU A 130 -14.89 6.04 21.13
C LEU A 130 -14.66 5.03 20.01
N ILE A 131 -15.13 5.33 18.80
CA ILE A 131 -14.70 4.66 17.56
C ILE A 131 -13.82 5.59 16.74
N VAL A 132 -12.65 5.11 16.34
CA VAL A 132 -11.66 5.86 15.55
C VAL A 132 -11.46 5.19 14.21
N PHE A 133 -11.82 5.89 13.13
CA PHE A 133 -11.59 5.43 11.78
C PHE A 133 -10.25 5.94 11.26
N THR A 134 -9.40 5.02 10.86
CA THR A 134 -8.05 5.30 10.32
C THR A 134 -7.95 5.09 8.82
N GLU A 135 -8.90 4.36 8.21
CA GLU A 135 -8.82 4.02 6.79
C GLU A 135 -9.47 5.09 5.91
N PRO A 136 -8.75 5.69 4.94
CA PRO A 136 -9.29 6.72 4.05
C PRO A 136 -10.28 6.16 3.01
N ASP A 137 -10.18 4.87 2.69
CA ASP A 137 -10.92 4.23 1.60
C ASP A 137 -12.40 3.95 1.94
N PHE A 138 -12.79 4.11 3.21
CA PHE A 138 -14.16 3.85 3.65
C PHE A 138 -14.86 5.16 4.04
N PRO A 139 -16.03 5.46 3.43
CA PRO A 139 -16.86 6.57 3.88
C PRO A 139 -17.45 6.22 5.26
N TYR A 140 -16.78 6.67 6.33
CA TYR A 140 -17.12 6.30 7.72
C TYR A 140 -18.58 6.63 8.09
N MET A 141 -19.14 7.70 7.52
CA MET A 141 -20.55 8.07 7.73
C MET A 141 -21.52 7.03 7.16
N GLU A 142 -21.24 6.49 5.98
CA GLU A 142 -22.04 5.42 5.37
C GLU A 142 -21.83 4.10 6.12
N ALA A 143 -20.59 3.82 6.56
CA ALA A 143 -20.29 2.67 7.40
C ALA A 143 -21.11 2.69 8.70
N LEU A 144 -21.26 3.86 9.33
CA LEU A 144 -22.01 4.04 10.57
C LEU A 144 -23.53 4.13 10.41
N ALA A 145 -24.04 4.37 9.20
CA ALA A 145 -25.47 4.61 8.98
C ALA A 145 -26.40 3.55 9.60
N PRO A 146 -26.10 2.23 9.55
CA PRO A 146 -26.96 1.20 10.16
C PRO A 146 -26.97 1.18 11.69
N TYR A 147 -25.99 1.83 12.33
CA TYR A 147 -25.83 1.83 13.80
C TYR A 147 -26.44 3.07 14.46
N GLN A 148 -27.10 3.93 13.69
CA GLN A 148 -27.75 5.13 14.21
C GLN A 148 -29.11 4.78 14.88
N PRO A 149 -29.44 5.40 16.03
CA PRO A 149 -28.67 6.40 16.76
C PRO A 149 -27.50 5.80 17.56
N LEU A 150 -26.31 6.41 17.46
CA LEU A 150 -25.10 5.97 18.15
C LEU A 150 -24.67 7.01 19.20
N ALA A 151 -24.58 6.61 20.47
CA ALA A 151 -24.13 7.49 21.56
C ALA A 151 -22.61 7.54 21.69
N MET A 152 -21.93 6.45 21.30
CA MET A 152 -20.48 6.39 21.20
C MET A 152 -19.92 7.54 20.37
N ARG A 153 -18.82 8.14 20.83
CA ARG A 153 -18.13 9.21 20.11
C ARG A 153 -17.46 8.66 18.86
N VAL A 154 -17.49 9.42 17.78
CA VAL A 154 -16.91 9.04 16.48
C VAL A 154 -15.81 10.03 16.12
N VAL A 155 -14.64 9.51 15.73
CA VAL A 155 -13.52 10.31 15.21
C VAL A 155 -13.04 9.71 13.89
N TYR A 156 -12.83 10.57 12.89
CA TYR A 156 -12.25 10.21 11.61
C TYR A 156 -10.87 10.84 11.47
N CYS A 157 -9.83 10.01 11.52
CA CYS A 157 -8.42 10.40 11.43
C CYS A 157 -7.73 9.52 10.37
N PRO A 158 -8.02 9.75 9.07
CA PRO A 158 -7.49 8.90 8.01
C PRO A 158 -5.97 8.97 7.93
N ILE A 159 -5.35 7.79 7.81
CA ILE A 159 -3.91 7.65 7.61
C ILE A 159 -3.69 7.22 6.17
N ASP A 160 -3.44 8.21 5.32
CA ASP A 160 -3.12 8.00 3.92
C ASP A 160 -1.60 8.06 3.72
N THR A 161 -1.01 6.91 3.37
CA THR A 161 0.43 6.78 3.07
C THR A 161 0.75 6.98 1.59
N SER A 162 -0.26 7.27 0.76
CA SER A 162 -0.07 7.55 -0.66
C SER A 162 0.67 8.87 -0.91
N LEU A 163 1.22 9.00 -2.11
CA LEU A 163 1.89 10.23 -2.52
C LEU A 163 0.89 11.39 -2.59
N ASN A 164 1.16 12.45 -1.84
CA ASN A 164 0.40 13.69 -1.98
C ASN A 164 0.85 14.49 -3.23
N PHE A 165 0.03 15.46 -3.63
CA PHE A 165 0.29 16.29 -4.83
C PHE A 165 1.64 17.03 -4.78
N SER A 166 2.05 17.53 -3.61
CA SER A 166 3.34 18.22 -3.46
C SER A 166 4.52 17.27 -3.71
N GLN A 167 4.49 16.08 -3.12
CA GLN A 167 5.48 15.03 -3.31
C GLN A 167 5.50 14.53 -4.76
N ALA A 168 4.33 14.30 -5.35
CA ALA A 168 4.20 13.88 -6.74
C ALA A 168 4.76 14.92 -7.71
N ASN A 169 4.44 16.20 -7.53
CA ASN A 169 4.98 17.28 -8.36
C ASN A 169 6.50 17.45 -8.19
N LYS A 170 7.02 17.27 -6.97
CA LYS A 170 8.47 17.22 -6.74
C LYS A 170 9.11 16.07 -7.51
N LEU A 171 8.57 14.86 -7.39
CA LEU A 171 9.04 13.69 -8.10
C LEU A 171 9.04 13.88 -9.62
N LEU A 172 8.01 14.52 -10.17
CA LEU A 172 7.92 14.81 -11.60
C LEU A 172 8.98 15.82 -12.07
N ARG A 173 9.28 16.84 -11.26
CA ARG A 173 10.38 17.78 -11.55
C ARG A 173 11.76 17.11 -11.54
N ASP A 174 11.93 16.12 -10.66
CA ASP A 174 13.18 15.37 -10.55
C ASP A 174 13.33 14.36 -11.71
N LEU A 175 12.26 13.63 -12.03
CA LEU A 175 12.26 12.59 -13.07
C LEU A 175 12.21 13.14 -14.50
N LYS A 176 11.57 14.29 -14.73
CA LYS A 176 11.36 14.92 -16.05
C LYS A 176 10.92 13.92 -17.13
N PRO A 177 9.80 13.19 -16.93
CA PRO A 177 9.38 12.15 -17.85
C PRO A 177 9.10 12.73 -19.24
N LYS A 178 9.31 11.98 -20.33
CA LYS A 178 8.99 12.50 -21.68
C LYS A 178 7.47 12.61 -21.91
N ASN A 179 6.72 11.62 -21.45
CA ASN A 179 5.27 11.57 -21.54
C ASN A 179 4.75 11.17 -20.15
N LEU A 180 3.83 11.96 -19.58
CA LEU A 180 3.18 11.67 -18.31
C LEU A 180 1.74 11.21 -18.58
N ILE A 181 1.31 10.13 -17.92
CA ILE A 181 -0.06 9.61 -18.02
C ILE A 181 -0.69 9.66 -16.64
N ILE A 182 -1.79 10.38 -16.49
CA ILE A 182 -2.44 10.56 -15.19
C ILE A 182 -3.98 10.54 -15.31
N PRO A 183 -4.70 10.14 -14.25
CA PRO A 183 -6.15 10.34 -14.18
C PRO A 183 -6.52 11.80 -14.41
N GLN A 184 -7.57 12.05 -15.18
CA GLN A 184 -8.03 13.41 -15.44
C GLN A 184 -8.46 14.15 -14.16
N SER A 185 -8.86 13.43 -13.11
CA SER A 185 -9.19 14.02 -11.81
C SER A 185 -8.03 14.77 -11.16
N TYR A 186 -6.79 14.53 -11.59
CA TYR A 186 -5.60 15.17 -11.04
C TYR A 186 -5.11 16.37 -11.86
N THR A 187 -5.74 16.66 -13.01
CA THR A 187 -5.36 17.81 -13.87
C THR A 187 -6.08 19.10 -13.51
N THR A 188 -7.09 19.04 -12.66
CA THR A 188 -7.90 20.20 -12.26
C THR A 188 -8.20 20.13 -10.77
N PRO A 189 -8.35 21.28 -10.09
CA PRO A 189 -8.74 21.29 -8.69
C PRO A 189 -10.05 20.54 -8.44
N PRO A 190 -10.24 19.92 -7.26
CA PRO A 190 -11.48 19.23 -6.93
C PRO A 190 -12.71 20.16 -7.09
N PRO A 191 -13.85 19.68 -7.61
CA PRO A 191 -15.02 20.53 -7.90
C PRO A 191 -15.54 21.34 -6.71
N LEU A 192 -15.44 20.77 -5.50
CA LEU A 192 -15.84 21.38 -4.23
C LEU A 192 -14.80 22.38 -3.69
N LEU A 193 -13.55 22.29 -4.14
CA LEU A 193 -12.41 23.06 -3.64
C LEU A 193 -11.64 23.71 -4.80
N LYS A 194 -12.34 24.48 -5.63
CA LYS A 194 -11.77 25.08 -6.84
C LYS A 194 -10.56 25.99 -6.59
N HIS A 195 -10.44 26.56 -5.39
CA HIS A 195 -9.33 27.41 -4.98
C HIS A 195 -8.05 26.62 -4.63
N ARG A 196 -8.14 25.30 -4.43
CA ARG A 196 -7.03 24.42 -4.06
C ARG A 196 -6.23 24.01 -5.29
N THR A 197 -5.51 24.97 -5.87
CA THR A 197 -4.61 24.73 -7.01
C THR A 197 -3.40 23.87 -6.63
N ASP A 198 -3.12 23.72 -5.34
CA ASP A 198 -2.11 22.81 -4.80
C ASP A 198 -2.48 21.32 -4.95
N LEU A 199 -3.75 21.00 -5.22
CA LEU A 199 -4.25 19.64 -5.45
C LEU A 199 -4.32 19.30 -6.94
N VAL A 200 -3.29 19.69 -7.68
CA VAL A 200 -3.18 19.47 -9.12
C VAL A 200 -1.79 18.95 -9.43
N ILE A 201 -1.70 18.00 -10.36
CA ILE A 201 -0.44 17.54 -10.90
C ILE A 201 0.00 18.51 -12.01
N ASP A 202 1.11 19.19 -11.76
CA ASP A 202 1.73 20.13 -12.67
C ASP A 202 3.03 19.52 -13.22
N CYS A 203 3.12 19.45 -14.54
CA CYS A 203 4.24 18.81 -15.23
C CYS A 203 4.54 19.55 -16.53
N GLU A 204 5.81 19.90 -16.72
CA GLU A 204 6.29 20.55 -17.95
C GLU A 204 6.25 19.61 -19.18
N SER A 205 6.16 18.31 -18.93
CA SER A 205 6.18 17.26 -19.94
C SER A 205 4.85 17.15 -20.69
N THR A 206 4.85 16.38 -21.79
CA THR A 206 3.58 16.09 -22.50
C THR A 206 2.67 15.22 -21.61
N VAL A 207 1.54 15.78 -21.19
CA VAL A 207 0.57 15.11 -20.31
C VAL A 207 -0.57 14.48 -21.13
N PHE A 208 -0.86 13.21 -20.87
CA PHE A 208 -2.00 12.47 -21.38
C PHE A 208 -2.93 12.13 -20.22
N SER A 209 -4.13 12.70 -20.21
CA SER A 209 -5.13 12.38 -19.20
C SER A 209 -6.05 11.25 -19.65
N TYR A 210 -6.47 10.37 -18.73
CA TYR A 210 -7.46 9.33 -18.99
C TYR A 210 -8.64 9.37 -18.02
N LYS A 211 -9.77 8.87 -18.50
CA LYS A 211 -10.89 8.38 -17.69
C LYS A 211 -11.04 6.86 -17.86
N ARG A 212 -11.89 6.27 -17.04
CA ARG A 212 -12.29 4.86 -17.17
C ARG A 212 -12.73 4.57 -18.60
N ASN A 213 -12.25 3.45 -19.15
CA ASN A 213 -12.52 2.99 -20.52
C ASN A 213 -11.97 3.88 -21.65
N ASN A 214 -11.03 4.80 -21.38
CA ASN A 214 -10.33 5.50 -22.44
C ASN A 214 -9.12 4.71 -22.94
N VAL A 215 -8.93 4.69 -24.26
CA VAL A 215 -7.74 4.16 -24.92
C VAL A 215 -6.87 5.34 -25.34
N ILE A 216 -5.69 5.48 -24.72
CA ILE A 216 -4.72 6.51 -25.10
C ILE A 216 -3.70 5.91 -26.07
N LYS A 217 -3.54 6.55 -27.23
CA LYS A 217 -2.42 6.26 -28.14
C LYS A 217 -1.21 7.10 -27.74
N LEU A 218 -0.20 6.44 -27.20
CA LEU A 218 1.03 7.10 -26.77
C LEU A 218 2.00 7.26 -27.94
N PRO A 219 2.69 8.41 -28.07
CA PRO A 219 3.67 8.65 -29.12
C PRO A 219 5.00 7.94 -28.80
N ILE A 220 4.97 6.61 -28.76
CA ILE A 220 6.16 5.78 -28.55
C ILE A 220 6.91 5.69 -29.88
N LYS A 221 7.86 6.60 -30.11
CA LYS A 221 8.75 6.54 -31.27
C LYS A 221 9.85 5.50 -31.02
N ARG A 222 9.65 4.26 -31.48
CA ARG A 222 10.72 3.27 -31.61
C ARG A 222 11.31 3.38 -33.02
N CYS A 223 12.52 3.91 -33.14
CA CYS A 223 13.22 4.01 -34.43
C CYS A 223 14.03 2.74 -34.74
N PHE A 224 14.40 1.99 -33.70
CA PHE A 224 15.20 0.78 -33.79
C PHE A 224 14.60 -0.28 -32.88
N GLU A 225 14.64 -1.52 -33.33
CA GLU A 225 14.32 -2.69 -32.53
C GLU A 225 15.54 -3.59 -32.48
N ARG A 226 15.75 -4.22 -31.33
CA ARG A 226 16.83 -5.20 -31.18
C ARG A 226 16.37 -6.51 -31.79
N ILE A 227 17.17 -7.04 -32.72
CA ILE A 227 16.94 -8.32 -33.38
C ILE A 227 18.12 -9.22 -33.06
N ASP A 228 17.85 -10.44 -32.64
CA ASP A 228 18.87 -11.48 -32.49
C ASP A 228 19.01 -12.25 -33.81
N ILE A 229 20.21 -12.29 -34.38
CA ILE A 229 20.49 -13.08 -35.58
C ILE A 229 20.86 -14.49 -35.16
N GLU A 230 20.21 -15.50 -35.74
CA GLU A 230 20.51 -16.90 -35.48
C GLU A 230 21.94 -17.25 -35.91
N SER A 231 22.63 -18.09 -35.13
CA SER A 231 24.06 -18.40 -35.37
C SER A 231 24.33 -18.96 -36.77
N ASP A 232 23.40 -19.76 -37.32
CA ASP A 232 23.52 -20.29 -38.68
C ASP A 232 23.41 -19.19 -39.73
N LEU A 233 22.53 -18.20 -39.56
CA LEU A 233 22.46 -17.08 -40.48
C LEU A 233 23.68 -16.16 -40.35
N ALA A 234 24.12 -15.91 -39.12
CA ALA A 234 25.25 -15.04 -38.82
C ALA A 234 26.57 -15.56 -39.42
N SER A 235 26.78 -16.88 -39.47
CA SER A 235 28.00 -17.48 -40.03
C SER A 235 28.15 -17.31 -41.54
N HIS A 236 27.05 -17.03 -42.26
CA HIS A 236 27.05 -16.82 -43.71
C HIS A 236 27.15 -15.34 -44.11
N LEU A 237 27.20 -14.42 -43.13
CA LEU A 237 27.38 -13.01 -43.41
C LEU A 237 28.83 -12.74 -43.80
N ASN A 238 29.02 -11.95 -44.85
CA ASN A 238 30.32 -11.48 -45.30
C ASN A 238 30.39 -9.95 -45.13
N PRO A 239 30.74 -9.42 -43.95
CA PRO A 239 30.84 -7.99 -43.72
C PRO A 239 31.99 -7.38 -44.53
N VAL A 240 31.70 -6.28 -45.23
CA VAL A 240 32.68 -5.48 -45.95
C VAL A 240 32.96 -4.22 -45.16
N GLU A 241 34.23 -3.94 -44.88
CA GLU A 241 34.63 -2.73 -44.15
C GLU A 241 34.41 -1.48 -45.02
N VAL A 242 33.62 -0.53 -44.53
CA VAL A 242 33.29 0.71 -45.24
C VAL A 242 34.02 1.90 -44.62
N ARG A 243 34.33 1.83 -43.33
CA ARG A 243 35.17 2.76 -42.57
C ARG A 243 35.91 1.98 -41.49
N SER A 244 37.02 2.54 -40.98
CA SER A 244 37.79 1.91 -39.90
C SER A 244 36.88 1.50 -38.74
N GLY A 245 36.78 0.19 -38.50
CA GLY A 245 35.96 -0.39 -37.43
C GLY A 245 34.45 -0.48 -37.71
N VAL A 246 34.00 -0.15 -38.93
CA VAL A 246 32.59 -0.27 -39.35
C VAL A 246 32.49 -1.13 -40.61
N SER A 247 31.97 -2.34 -40.44
CA SER A 247 31.69 -3.27 -41.53
C SER A 247 30.19 -3.45 -41.75
N ILE A 248 29.79 -3.60 -43.01
CA ILE A 248 28.40 -3.75 -43.43
C ILE A 248 28.24 -5.07 -44.18
N ALA A 249 27.23 -5.86 -43.84
CA ALA A 249 26.84 -7.06 -44.58
C ALA A 249 25.36 -6.95 -44.99
N THR A 250 25.03 -7.40 -46.19
CA THR A 250 23.63 -7.61 -46.58
C THR A 250 23.12 -8.88 -45.91
N VAL A 251 21.98 -8.80 -45.23
CA VAL A 251 21.33 -9.95 -44.59
C VAL A 251 19.93 -10.16 -45.18
N THR A 252 19.61 -11.41 -45.50
CA THR A 252 18.29 -11.83 -45.95
C THR A 252 17.86 -13.04 -45.13
N GLY A 253 16.70 -12.97 -44.49
CA GLY A 253 16.21 -14.01 -43.58
C GLY A 253 14.72 -13.90 -43.29
N SER A 254 14.19 -14.89 -42.59
CA SER A 254 12.84 -14.90 -42.05
C SER A 254 12.83 -14.26 -40.66
N LEU A 255 11.93 -13.29 -40.41
CA LEU A 255 11.80 -12.63 -39.12
C LEU A 255 10.73 -13.32 -38.27
N LEU A 256 11.15 -14.02 -37.22
CA LEU A 256 10.26 -14.58 -36.21
C LEU A 256 10.02 -13.54 -35.11
N ALA A 257 8.79 -13.03 -35.01
CA ALA A 257 8.37 -12.14 -33.94
C ALA A 257 7.55 -12.93 -32.90
N LYS A 258 8.10 -13.15 -31.71
CA LYS A 258 7.43 -13.85 -30.61
C LYS A 258 7.78 -13.21 -29.27
N ASP A 259 6.79 -12.94 -28.43
CA ASP A 259 6.98 -12.39 -27.07
C ASP A 259 7.78 -11.07 -27.04
N ASN A 260 7.57 -10.18 -28.01
CA ASN A 260 8.36 -8.95 -28.22
C ASN A 260 9.87 -9.19 -28.41
N LYS A 261 10.27 -10.42 -28.74
CA LYS A 261 11.61 -10.78 -29.18
C LYS A 261 11.57 -11.07 -30.68
N PHE A 262 12.53 -10.47 -31.38
CA PHE A 262 12.67 -10.60 -32.81
C PHE A 262 13.91 -11.44 -33.09
N LYS A 263 13.71 -12.58 -33.76
CA LYS A 263 14.81 -13.44 -34.21
C LYS A 263 14.85 -13.50 -35.72
N LEU A 264 16.01 -13.25 -36.31
CA LEU A 264 16.23 -13.38 -37.74
C LEU A 264 16.85 -14.75 -38.03
N GLN A 265 16.11 -15.56 -38.78
CA GLN A 265 16.48 -16.94 -39.14
C GLN A 265 16.77 -17.04 -40.63
N LYS A 266 17.45 -18.12 -41.02
CA LYS A 266 17.69 -18.40 -42.44
C LYS A 266 16.35 -18.62 -43.16
N LEU A 267 16.27 -18.16 -44.41
CA LEU A 267 15.11 -18.43 -45.28
C LEU A 267 15.00 -19.93 -45.53
N THR A 268 14.00 -20.57 -44.94
CA THR A 268 13.56 -21.90 -45.34
C THR A 268 12.81 -21.78 -46.66
N LYS A 269 13.26 -22.48 -47.70
CA LYS A 269 12.49 -22.61 -48.95
C LYS A 269 11.16 -23.29 -48.61
N SER A 270 10.05 -22.65 -48.98
CA SER A 270 8.72 -23.29 -48.99
C SER A 270 8.64 -24.36 -50.07
#